data_AF-A0A2G9YB63-F1
#
_entry.id   AF-A0A2G9YB63-F1
#
_cell.length_a   1.000
_cell.length_b   1.000
_cell.length_c   1.000
_cell.angle_alpha   90.00
_cell.angle_beta   90.00
_cell.angle_gamma   90.00
#
_symmetry.space_group_name_H-M   'P 1'
#
loop_
_entity.id
_entity.type
_entity.pdbx_description
1 polymer ?
#
loop_
_entity_poly.entity_id
_entity_poly.type
_entity_poly.pdbx_seq_one_letter_code
_entity_poly.pdbx_strand_id
1 'polypeptide(L)'
;VVIGAGPIGCMHSQVAKTKGARKVILADIDEARLKMASFTNADRFVNPTKENLTKVVKEENNNRLADQVMVAAGSGQAQVQALQLAAKRGAINFFGGLPKSQPTVTLDTNLIHYG
;
A
#
# COMPACT_ATOMS: atom_id res chain seq x y z
N VAL A 1 3.50 3.82 0.85
CA VAL A 1 2.97 2.78 -0.05
C VAL A 1 1.48 2.97 -0.18
N VAL A 2 0.93 2.87 -1.39
CA VAL A 2 -0.51 2.92 -1.65
C VAL A 2 -0.93 1.60 -2.29
N ILE A 3 -1.92 0.92 -1.70
CA ILE A 3 -2.49 -0.33 -2.22
C ILE A 3 -3.86 -0.04 -2.84
N GLY A 4 -4.01 -0.37 -4.12
CA GLY A 4 -5.14 -0.01 -4.97
C GLY A 4 -4.77 1.14 -5.90
N ALA A 5 -4.82 0.92 -7.21
CA ALA A 5 -4.61 1.88 -8.29
C ALA A 5 -5.93 2.34 -8.93
N GLY A 6 -7.02 2.30 -8.16
CA GLY A 6 -8.27 2.97 -8.52
C GLY A 6 -8.19 4.50 -8.31
N PRO A 7 -9.29 5.24 -8.59
CA PRO A 7 -9.29 6.71 -8.51
C PRO A 7 -8.79 7.27 -7.18
N ILE A 8 -9.22 6.67 -6.05
CA ILE A 8 -8.82 7.09 -4.72
C ILE A 8 -7.34 6.80 -4.45
N GLY A 9 -6.82 5.66 -4.91
CA GLY A 9 -5.41 5.33 -4.76
C GLY A 9 -4.52 6.25 -5.59
N CYS A 10 -4.94 6.57 -6.81
CA CYS A 10 -4.27 7.56 -7.66
C CYS A 10 -4.22 8.94 -6.98
N MET A 11 -5.34 9.39 -6.42
CA MET A 11 -5.41 10.63 -5.65
C MET A 11 -4.43 10.61 -4.45
N HIS A 12 -4.43 9.53 -3.64
CA HIS A 12 -3.52 9.41 -2.50
C HIS A 12 -2.05 9.38 -2.92
N SER A 13 -1.74 8.74 -4.05
CA SER A 13 -0.40 8.73 -4.64
C SER A 13 0.07 10.15 -4.94
N GLN A 14 -0.75 10.94 -5.65
CA GLN A 14 -0.44 12.32 -5.98
C GLN A 14 -0.35 13.22 -4.74
N VAL A 15 -1.30 13.09 -3.80
CA VAL A 15 -1.28 13.83 -2.53
C VAL A 15 0.00 13.53 -1.75
N ALA A 16 0.43 12.26 -1.69
CA ALA A 16 1.68 11.90 -1.03
C ALA A 16 2.89 12.60 -1.67
N LYS A 17 2.97 12.62 -3.02
CA LYS A 17 4.03 13.36 -3.72
C LYS A 17 4.00 14.86 -3.39
N THR A 18 2.83 15.50 -3.44
CA THR A 18 2.67 16.93 -3.11
C THR A 18 3.00 17.24 -1.65
N LYS A 19 2.77 16.30 -0.73
CA LYS A 19 3.13 16.42 0.69
C LYS A 19 4.61 16.14 0.98
N GLY A 20 5.44 15.92 -0.05
CA GLY A 20 6.88 15.74 0.10
C GLY A 20 7.32 14.30 0.37
N ALA A 21 6.48 13.30 0.07
CA ALA A 21 6.92 11.92 0.14
C ALA A 21 8.08 11.68 -0.83
N ARG A 22 9.24 11.25 -0.30
CA ARG A 22 10.45 10.96 -1.08
C ARG A 22 10.23 9.82 -2.08
N LYS A 23 9.46 8.81 -1.70
CA LYS A 23 9.18 7.62 -2.52
C LYS A 23 7.72 7.22 -2.35
N VAL A 24 7.00 7.11 -3.46
CA VAL A 24 5.62 6.61 -3.52
C VAL A 24 5.61 5.34 -4.37
N ILE A 25 5.22 4.24 -3.74
CA ILE A 25 5.03 2.94 -4.38
C ILE A 25 3.53 2.70 -4.46
N LEU A 26 3.00 2.55 -5.67
CA LEU A 26 1.60 2.25 -5.96
C LEU A 26 1.47 0.79 -6.37
N ALA A 27 0.67 0.02 -5.64
CA ALA A 27 0.48 -1.41 -5.88
C ALA A 27 -0.96 -1.73 -6.25
N ASP A 28 -1.18 -2.58 -7.23
CA ASP A 28 -2.48 -3.15 -7.58
C ASP A 28 -2.27 -4.51 -8.26
N ILE A 29 -3.21 -5.44 -8.07
CA ILE A 29 -3.16 -6.75 -8.73
C ILE A 29 -3.48 -6.65 -10.22
N ASP A 30 -4.23 -5.61 -10.62
CA ASP A 30 -4.67 -5.36 -11.98
C ASP A 30 -3.63 -4.51 -12.73
N GLU A 31 -2.94 -5.15 -13.68
CA GLU A 31 -1.96 -4.51 -14.57
C GLU A 31 -2.54 -3.36 -15.39
N ALA A 32 -3.80 -3.48 -15.84
CA ALA A 32 -4.42 -2.43 -16.63
C ALA A 32 -4.62 -1.17 -15.77
N ARG A 33 -5.02 -1.34 -14.51
CA ARG A 33 -5.12 -0.21 -13.55
C ARG A 33 -3.76 0.42 -13.27
N LEU A 34 -2.72 -0.38 -13.06
CA LEU A 34 -1.37 0.16 -12.86
C LEU A 34 -0.89 0.99 -14.07
N LYS A 35 -1.11 0.49 -15.29
CA LYS A 35 -0.77 1.23 -16.52
C LYS A 35 -1.56 2.54 -16.62
N MET A 36 -2.86 2.50 -16.36
CA MET A 36 -3.71 3.69 -16.34
C MET A 36 -3.27 4.68 -15.25
N ALA A 37 -2.72 4.22 -14.13
CA ALA A 37 -2.27 5.06 -13.03
C ALA A 37 -0.91 5.75 -13.27
N SER A 38 -0.28 5.57 -14.43
CA SER A 38 1.00 6.20 -14.78
C SER A 38 1.01 7.72 -14.61
N PHE A 39 -0.12 8.40 -14.83
CA PHE A 39 -0.26 9.85 -14.65
C PHE A 39 -0.02 10.33 -13.21
N THR A 40 -0.04 9.43 -12.23
CA THR A 40 0.14 9.80 -10.82
C THR A 40 1.57 10.19 -10.47
N ASN A 41 2.53 9.89 -11.35
CA ASN A 41 3.97 10.06 -11.10
C ASN A 41 4.43 9.36 -9.80
N ALA A 42 3.80 8.22 -9.47
CA ALA A 42 4.35 7.31 -8.47
C ALA A 42 5.75 6.85 -8.91
N ASP A 43 6.66 6.67 -7.97
CA ASP A 43 8.05 6.32 -8.25
C ASP A 43 8.21 4.83 -8.62
N ARG A 44 7.28 3.98 -8.17
CA ARG A 44 7.26 2.55 -8.49
C ARG A 44 5.83 2.04 -8.57
N PHE A 45 5.54 1.28 -9.62
CA PHE A 45 4.29 0.57 -9.82
C PHE A 45 4.55 -0.93 -9.59
N VAL A 46 3.75 -1.58 -8.75
CA VAL A 46 4.00 -2.96 -8.32
C VAL A 46 2.76 -3.81 -8.49
N ASN A 47 2.91 -4.94 -9.18
CA ASN A 47 1.90 -5.99 -9.15
C ASN A 47 2.28 -7.07 -8.14
N PRO A 48 1.62 -7.14 -6.96
CA PRO A 48 1.98 -8.09 -5.91
C PRO A 48 1.70 -9.55 -6.28
N THR A 49 1.03 -9.83 -7.42
CA THR A 49 0.87 -11.19 -7.96
C THR A 49 2.12 -11.67 -8.73
N LYS A 50 3.01 -10.76 -9.10
CA LYS A 50 4.22 -11.03 -9.90
C LYS A 50 5.52 -10.82 -9.12
N GLU A 51 5.52 -9.91 -8.16
CA GLU A 51 6.69 -9.61 -7.33
C GLU A 51 6.30 -9.42 -5.86
N ASN A 52 7.23 -9.69 -4.94
CA ASN A 52 6.97 -9.56 -3.51
C ASN A 52 6.99 -8.07 -3.10
N LEU A 53 5.81 -7.50 -2.84
CA LEU A 53 5.66 -6.09 -2.47
C LEU A 53 6.50 -5.69 -1.24
N THR A 54 6.58 -6.52 -0.20
CA THR A 54 7.37 -6.22 1.00
C THR A 54 8.86 -6.13 0.67
N LYS A 55 9.36 -7.01 -0.20
CA LYS A 55 10.75 -6.98 -0.67
C LYS A 55 11.01 -5.71 -1.48
N VAL A 56 10.13 -5.38 -2.44
CA VAL A 56 10.25 -4.15 -3.24
C VAL A 56 10.27 -2.92 -2.34
N VAL A 57 9.39 -2.84 -1.35
CA VAL A 57 9.36 -1.72 -0.40
C VAL A 57 10.70 -1.57 0.33
N LYS A 58 11.29 -2.67 0.80
CA LYS A 58 12.60 -2.65 1.46
C LYS A 58 13.71 -2.21 0.50
N GLU A 59 13.77 -2.77 -0.70
CA GLU A 59 14.77 -2.43 -1.71
C GLU A 59 14.71 -0.94 -2.09
N GLU A 60 13.50 -0.41 -2.26
CA GLU A 60 13.25 0.98 -2.63
C GLU A 60 13.40 1.97 -1.45
N ASN A 61 13.53 1.46 -0.21
CA ASN A 61 13.56 2.27 1.00
C ASN A 61 14.71 1.89 1.96
N ASN A 62 15.90 1.63 1.45
CA ASN A 62 17.12 1.40 2.26
C ASN A 62 16.93 0.28 3.31
N ASN A 63 16.32 -0.83 2.89
CA ASN A 63 15.96 -1.98 3.72
C ASN A 63 14.97 -1.68 4.87
N ARG A 64 14.29 -0.52 4.84
CA ARG A 64 13.21 -0.17 5.76
C ARG A 64 11.85 -0.45 5.14
N LEU A 65 10.87 -0.73 5.99
CA LEU A 65 9.46 -0.74 5.62
C LEU A 65 8.93 0.69 5.42
N ALA A 66 7.66 0.84 5.04
CA ALA A 66 7.06 2.13 4.71
C ALA A 66 6.66 2.94 5.95
N ASP A 67 6.93 4.24 5.95
CA ASP A 67 6.51 5.13 7.04
C ASP A 67 4.98 5.39 7.01
N GLN A 68 4.35 5.25 5.84
CA GLN A 68 2.91 5.42 5.62
C GLN A 68 2.38 4.36 4.65
N VAL A 69 1.30 3.68 5.01
CA VAL A 69 0.60 2.71 4.16
C VAL A 69 -0.86 3.11 3.99
N MET A 70 -1.27 3.38 2.76
CA MET A 70 -2.66 3.71 2.40
C MET A 70 -3.31 2.51 1.72
N VAL A 71 -4.41 2.00 2.27
CA VAL A 71 -5.18 0.90 1.66
C VAL A 71 -6.42 1.50 1.02
N ALA A 72 -6.36 1.74 -0.28
CA ALA A 72 -7.46 2.24 -1.11
C ALA A 72 -8.15 1.10 -1.90
N ALA A 73 -8.11 -0.12 -1.34
CA ALA A 73 -8.77 -1.30 -1.89
C ALA A 73 -9.68 -1.93 -0.82
N GLY A 74 -10.90 -2.32 -1.19
CA GLY A 74 -11.83 -3.02 -0.31
C GLY A 74 -11.49 -4.51 -0.16
N SER A 75 -10.25 -4.81 0.21
CA SER A 75 -9.71 -6.18 0.29
C SER A 75 -9.14 -6.45 1.67
N GLY A 76 -9.65 -7.50 2.32
CA GLY A 76 -9.14 -7.94 3.62
C GLY A 76 -7.67 -8.37 3.54
N GLN A 77 -7.28 -9.04 2.44
CA GLN A 77 -5.89 -9.41 2.20
C GLN A 77 -4.98 -8.17 2.10
N ALA A 78 -5.43 -7.10 1.46
CA ALA A 78 -4.69 -5.85 1.40
C ALA A 78 -4.54 -5.20 2.78
N GLN A 79 -5.58 -5.24 3.62
CA GLN A 79 -5.51 -4.74 5.00
C GLN A 79 -4.54 -5.55 5.86
N VAL A 80 -4.53 -6.88 5.75
CA VAL A 80 -3.57 -7.75 6.46
C VAL A 80 -2.15 -7.49 5.97
N GLN A 81 -1.94 -7.42 4.65
CA GLN A 81 -0.62 -7.17 4.06
C GLN A 81 -0.07 -5.80 4.47
N ALA A 82 -0.92 -4.78 4.63
CA ALA A 82 -0.50 -3.46 5.06
C ALA A 82 0.28 -3.47 6.38
N LEU A 83 -0.04 -4.39 7.29
CA LEU A 83 0.68 -4.55 8.55
C LEU A 83 2.13 -5.01 8.36
N GLN A 84 2.39 -5.84 7.35
CA GLN A 84 3.72 -6.31 6.98
C GLN A 84 4.55 -5.25 6.23
N LEU A 85 3.89 -4.20 5.74
CA LEU A 85 4.49 -3.12 4.95
C LEU A 85 4.81 -1.88 5.78
N ALA A 86 4.20 -1.73 6.95
CA ALA A 86 4.41 -0.58 7.82
C ALA A 86 5.70 -0.75 8.65
N ALA A 87 6.52 0.29 8.68
CA ALA A 87 7.67 0.35 9.58
C ALA A 87 7.24 0.58 11.02
N LYS A 88 8.16 0.30 11.96
CA LYS A 88 8.05 0.79 13.35
C LYS A 88 7.72 2.28 13.35
N ARG A 89 6.68 2.66 14.11
CA ARG A 89 6.16 4.03 14.19
C ARG A 89 5.54 4.58 12.90
N GLY A 90 5.37 3.73 11.88
CA GLY A 90 4.60 4.06 10.69
C GLY A 90 3.10 4.08 10.99
N ALA A 91 2.32 4.55 10.03
CA ALA A 91 0.87 4.55 10.12
C ALA A 91 0.22 3.82 8.95
N ILE A 92 -0.90 3.17 9.22
CA ILE A 92 -1.74 2.51 8.23
C ILE A 92 -3.10 3.20 8.21
N ASN A 93 -3.58 3.55 7.02
CA ASN A 93 -4.92 4.07 6.81
C ASN A 93 -5.74 3.09 5.96
N PHE A 94 -6.77 2.52 6.57
CA PHE A 94 -7.75 1.67 5.89
C PHE A 94 -8.88 2.51 5.28
N PHE A 95 -8.57 3.23 4.20
CA PHE A 95 -9.56 4.05 3.51
C PHE A 95 -10.63 3.19 2.82
N GLY A 96 -10.20 2.10 2.17
CA GLY A 96 -11.07 1.13 1.53
C GLY A 96 -11.76 0.25 2.58
N GLY A 97 -13.06 0.46 2.76
CA GLY A 97 -13.90 -0.39 3.60
C GLY A 97 -14.05 -1.81 3.01
N LEU A 98 -14.31 -2.77 3.89
CA LEU A 98 -14.57 -4.16 3.50
C LEU A 98 -16.04 -4.36 3.10
N PRO A 99 -16.35 -5.36 2.26
CA PRO A 99 -17.73 -5.70 1.94
C PRO A 99 -18.51 -6.12 3.19
N LYS A 100 -19.82 -5.81 3.24
CA LYS A 100 -20.69 -6.16 4.37
C LYS A 100 -20.75 -7.66 4.66
N SER A 101 -20.53 -8.50 3.64
CA SER A 101 -20.48 -9.96 3.77
C SER A 101 -19.24 -10.46 4.51
N GLN A 102 -18.17 -9.66 4.58
CA GLN A 102 -16.93 -10.00 5.27
C GLN A 102 -16.28 -8.73 5.86
N PRO A 103 -16.85 -8.18 6.95
CA PRO A 103 -16.46 -6.87 7.47
C PRO A 103 -15.21 -6.89 8.37
N THR A 104 -14.61 -8.06 8.60
CA THR A 104 -13.52 -8.25 9.58
C THR A 104 -12.31 -8.94 8.96
N VAL A 105 -11.13 -8.61 9.49
CA VAL A 105 -9.86 -9.30 9.22
C VAL A 105 -9.16 -9.67 10.52
N THR A 106 -8.41 -10.77 10.50
CA THR A 106 -7.49 -11.15 11.59
C THR A 106 -6.13 -10.52 11.33
N LEU A 107 -5.57 -9.85 12.32
CA LEU A 107 -4.24 -9.24 12.26
C LEU A 107 -3.29 -9.94 13.23
N ASP A 108 -2.07 -10.23 12.78
CA ASP A 108 -0.99 -10.66 13.67
C ASP A 108 -0.44 -9.46 14.45
N THR A 109 -0.92 -9.29 15.67
CA THR A 109 -0.55 -8.15 16.52
C THR A 109 0.88 -8.21 17.01
N ASN A 110 1.58 -9.34 16.89
CA ASN A 110 3.01 -9.38 17.21
C ASN A 110 3.82 -8.48 16.26
N LEU A 111 3.37 -8.28 15.03
CA LEU A 111 3.99 -7.33 14.09
C LEU A 111 3.90 -5.87 14.55
N ILE A 112 2.93 -5.54 15.42
CA ILE A 112 2.79 -4.19 15.99
C ILE A 112 3.81 -3.97 17.11
N HIS A 113 4.05 -5.00 17.93
CA HIS A 113 4.90 -4.90 19.11
C HIS A 113 6.38 -5.20 18.82
N TYR A 114 6.65 -6.20 17.98
CA TYR A 114 7.98 -6.76 17.78
C TYR A 114 8.52 -6.55 16.35
N GLY A 115 7.64 -6.32 15.37
CA GLY A 115 7.97 -6.08 13.95
C GLY A 115 8.68 -4.75 13.71
#